data_AF-A0AAW2M5U5-F1
#
_entry.id   AF-A0AAW2M5U5-F1
#
_cell.length_a   1.000
_cell.length_b   1.000
_cell.length_c   1.000
_cell.angle_alpha   90.00
_cell.angle_beta   90.00
_cell.angle_gamma   90.00
#
_symmetry.space_group_name_H-M   'P 1'
#
loop_
_entity.id
_entity.type
_entity.pdbx_description
1 polymer ?
#
loop_
_entity_poly.entity_id
_entity_poly.type
_entity_poly.pdbx_seq_one_letter_code
_entity_poly.pdbx_strand_id
1 'polypeptide(L)'
;MQGALHGMSISRNGPRASHLLFADDTLIFPQATREALLCIRDLLQRFEEASCLAINWQKSAAVFSKNETAVSWKELGRVLGVLVVDKHEKYLGLPTVIGRSTGAVFDHIKIRIWNKM
;
A
#
# COMPACT_ATOMS: atom_id res chain seq x y z
N MET A 1 4.56 7.25 21.28
CA MET A 1 4.23 6.81 19.91
C MET A 1 3.28 7.78 19.23
N GLN A 2 3.60 9.08 19.18
CA GLN A 2 2.74 10.08 18.55
C GLN A 2 3.55 10.81 17.48
N GLY A 3 3.13 10.70 16.22
CA GLY A 3 3.63 11.54 15.12
C GLY A 3 4.49 10.89 14.03
N ALA A 4 4.80 9.59 14.08
CA ALA A 4 5.72 8.97 13.10
C ALA A 4 5.08 8.60 11.74
N LEU A 5 3.77 8.34 11.71
CA LEU A 5 3.07 7.96 10.48
C LEU A 5 2.51 9.18 9.77
N HIS A 6 3.34 9.78 8.91
CA HIS A 6 2.93 10.85 8.03
C HIS A 6 2.30 10.27 6.76
N GLY A 7 0.97 10.21 6.73
CA GLY A 7 0.22 9.67 5.60
C GLY A 7 0.45 10.44 4.28
N MET A 8 0.02 9.84 3.18
CA MET A 8 0.09 10.43 1.85
C MET A 8 -1.05 11.44 1.63
N SER A 9 -0.73 12.60 1.04
CA SER A 9 -1.76 13.58 0.65
C SER A 9 -2.45 13.13 -0.63
N ILE A 10 -3.79 13.10 -0.62
CA ILE A 10 -4.58 12.68 -1.80
C ILE A 10 -4.61 13.79 -2.87
N SER A 11 -4.54 15.06 -2.46
CA SER A 11 -4.42 16.22 -3.35
C SER A 11 -3.64 17.35 -2.66
N ARG A 12 -3.33 18.44 -3.38
CA ARG A 12 -2.52 19.56 -2.83
C ARG A 12 -3.07 20.14 -1.52
N ASN A 13 -4.39 20.20 -1.38
CA ASN A 13 -5.09 20.68 -0.19
C ASN A 13 -6.03 19.62 0.38
N GLY A 14 -5.80 18.35 0.03
CA GLY A 14 -6.67 17.24 0.38
C GLY A 14 -6.34 16.64 1.74
N PRO A 15 -7.22 15.78 2.26
CA PRO A 15 -6.90 15.01 3.46
C PRO A 15 -5.70 14.09 3.21
N ARG A 16 -4.99 13.79 4.29
CA ARG A 16 -3.95 12.77 4.30
C ARG A 16 -4.55 11.42 4.68
N ALA A 17 -4.19 10.39 3.93
CA ALA A 17 -4.51 9.01 4.25
C ALA A 17 -3.22 8.28 4.65
N SER A 18 -3.21 7.67 5.83
CA SER A 18 -2.12 6.79 6.27
C SER A 18 -2.39 5.32 5.93
N HIS A 19 -3.64 4.92 5.78
CA HIS A 19 -4.03 3.55 5.51
C HIS A 19 -5.43 3.45 4.88
N LEU A 20 -5.71 2.33 4.22
CA LEU A 20 -7.04 1.91 3.78
C LEU A 20 -7.28 0.47 4.26
N LEU A 21 -8.38 0.27 4.97
CA LEU A 21 -8.79 -1.03 5.49
C LEU A 21 -9.97 -1.54 4.65
N PHE A 22 -9.80 -2.70 4.03
CA PHE A 22 -10.87 -3.49 3.44
C PHE A 22 -10.83 -4.89 4.03
N ALA A 23 -11.96 -5.60 3.96
CA ALA A 23 -12.23 -6.88 4.61
C ALA A 23 -10.97 -7.75 4.86
N ASP A 24 -10.29 -8.15 3.79
CA ASP A 24 -9.15 -9.06 3.85
C ASP A 24 -7.78 -8.38 3.64
N ASP A 25 -7.75 -7.13 3.19
CA ASP A 25 -6.51 -6.47 2.76
C ASP A 25 -6.38 -5.05 3.33
N THR A 26 -5.19 -4.75 3.83
CA THR A 26 -4.82 -3.41 4.33
C THR A 26 -3.75 -2.78 3.45
N LEU A 27 -3.98 -1.55 2.99
CA LEU A 27 -2.95 -0.72 2.38
C LEU A 27 -2.45 0.30 3.40
N ILE A 28 -1.14 0.53 3.44
CA ILE A 28 -0.49 1.49 4.33
C ILE A 28 0.38 2.42 3.49
N PHE A 29 0.32 3.72 3.77
CA PHE A 29 1.04 4.78 3.06
C PHE A 29 1.99 5.53 4.00
N PRO A 30 3.11 4.90 4.42
CA PRO A 30 4.12 5.59 5.21
C PRO A 30 4.95 6.55 4.36
N GLN A 31 5.67 7.43 5.06
CA GLN A 31 6.86 8.03 4.51
C GLN A 31 7.93 6.95 4.26
N ALA A 32 8.64 7.02 3.15
CA ALA A 32 9.70 6.07 2.80
C ALA A 32 11.01 6.31 3.59
N THR A 33 10.91 6.35 4.92
CA THR A 33 12.06 6.48 5.84
C THR A 33 12.18 5.23 6.70
N ARG A 34 13.41 4.90 7.10
CA ARG A 34 13.69 3.73 7.94
C ARG A 34 12.91 3.78 9.25
N GLU A 35 12.80 4.95 9.86
CA GLU A 35 12.12 5.18 11.12
C GLU A 35 10.61 4.93 11.00
N ALA A 36 9.99 5.42 9.92
CA ALA A 36 8.56 5.20 9.67
C ALA A 36 8.26 3.71 9.43
N LEU A 37 9.13 3.01 8.70
CA LEU A 37 8.98 1.58 8.44
C LEU A 37 9.16 0.71 9.69
N LEU A 38 10.13 1.04 10.55
CA LEU A 38 10.27 0.39 11.85
C LEU A 38 9.05 0.63 12.74
N CYS A 39 8.50 1.84 12.72
CA CYS A 39 7.28 2.15 13.46
C CYS A 39 6.07 1.35 12.95
N ILE A 40 5.93 1.16 11.63
CA ILE A 40 4.90 0.27 11.07
C ILE A 40 5.11 -1.16 11.56
N ARG A 41 6.34 -1.66 11.51
CA ARG A 41 6.62 -3.04 11.89
C ARG A 41 6.26 -3.30 13.35
N ASP A 42 6.64 -2.41 14.26
CA ASP A 42 6.27 -2.49 15.68
C ASP A 42 4.75 -2.37 15.89
N LEU A 43 4.08 -1.47 15.14
CA LEU A 43 2.62 -1.35 15.18
C LEU A 43 1.92 -2.64 14.75
N LEU A 44 2.36 -3.23 13.65
CA LEU A 44 1.81 -4.46 13.09
C LEU A 44 2.05 -5.65 14.02
N GLN A 45 3.23 -5.75 14.64
CA GLN A 45 3.51 -6.78 15.63
C GLN A 45 2.60 -6.66 16.87
N ARG A 46 2.43 -5.45 17.41
CA ARG A 46 1.50 -5.20 18.52
C ARG A 46 0.07 -5.51 18.16
N PHE A 47 -0.31 -5.24 16.91
CA PHE A 47 -1.63 -5.60 16.40
C PHE A 47 -1.80 -7.12 16.39
N GLU A 48 -0.81 -7.90 15.95
CA GLU A 48 -0.86 -9.37 15.99
C GLU A 48 -1.03 -9.87 17.45
N GLU A 49 -0.24 -9.33 18.36
CA GLU A 49 -0.28 -9.68 19.79
C GLU A 49 -1.63 -9.33 20.45
N ALA A 50 -2.21 -8.17 20.12
CA ALA A 50 -3.45 -7.69 20.73
C ALA A 50 -4.72 -8.28 20.09
N SER A 51 -4.70 -8.58 18.80
CA SER A 51 -5.86 -9.10 18.06
C SER A 51 -5.87 -10.63 17.96
N CYS A 52 -4.76 -11.29 18.30
CA CYS A 52 -4.51 -12.71 18.02
C CYS A 52 -4.62 -13.08 16.53
N LEU A 53 -4.55 -12.09 15.63
CA LEU A 53 -4.47 -12.30 14.19
C LEU A 53 -3.00 -12.39 13.76
N ALA A 54 -2.73 -13.13 12.70
CA ALA A 54 -1.39 -13.21 12.11
C ALA A 54 -1.37 -12.47 10.76
N ILE A 55 -0.38 -11.61 10.58
CA ILE A 55 -0.11 -10.91 9.34
C ILE A 55 0.63 -11.86 8.41
N ASN A 56 0.11 -12.01 7.20
CA ASN A 56 0.77 -12.83 6.18
C ASN A 56 1.88 -12.03 5.49
N TRP A 57 3.05 -11.96 6.12
CA TRP A 57 4.22 -11.26 5.58
C TRP A 57 4.68 -11.77 4.20
N GLN A 58 4.39 -13.04 3.85
CA GLN A 58 4.70 -13.62 2.54
C GLN A 58 3.79 -13.10 1.42
N LYS A 59 2.55 -12.72 1.75
CA LYS A 59 1.60 -12.10 0.82
C LYS A 59 1.68 -10.56 0.84
N SER A 60 2.28 -9.98 1.87
CA SER A 60 2.55 -8.56 1.95
C SER A 60 3.66 -8.14 0.99
N ALA A 61 3.47 -7.00 0.33
CA ALA A 61 4.47 -6.43 -0.56
C ALA A 61 4.50 -4.91 -0.44
N ALA A 62 5.65 -4.31 -0.77
CA ALA A 62 5.86 -2.88 -0.81
C ALA A 62 6.11 -2.41 -2.25
N VAL A 63 5.58 -1.24 -2.58
CA VAL A 63 5.85 -0.52 -3.83
C VAL A 63 6.41 0.85 -3.48
N PHE A 64 7.50 1.23 -4.14
CA PHE A 64 8.13 2.53 -3.95
C PHE A 64 8.03 3.38 -5.22
N SER A 65 8.08 4.70 -5.05
CA SER A 65 8.08 5.62 -6.18
C SER A 65 9.40 5.54 -6.95
N LYS A 66 9.35 5.66 -8.28
CA LYS A 66 10.52 5.59 -9.19
C LYS A 66 11.62 6.64 -8.96
N ASN A 67 11.37 7.64 -8.10
CA ASN A 67 12.31 8.73 -7.85
C ASN A 67 13.47 8.35 -6.93
N GLU A 68 13.42 7.17 -6.33
CA GLU A 68 14.35 6.72 -5.30
C GLU A 68 15.22 5.56 -5.83
N THR A 69 16.44 5.39 -5.31
CA THR A 69 17.37 4.41 -5.87
C THR A 69 16.98 2.96 -5.55
N ALA A 70 17.24 2.03 -6.47
CA ALA A 70 16.93 0.60 -6.27
C ALA A 70 17.65 -0.02 -5.06
N VAL A 71 18.81 0.52 -4.68
CA VAL A 71 19.56 0.12 -3.47
C VAL A 71 18.78 0.51 -2.21
N SER A 72 18.27 1.74 -2.16
CA SER A 72 17.43 2.27 -1.07
C SER A 72 16.15 1.44 -0.88
N TRP A 73 15.48 1.02 -1.98
CA TRP A 73 14.28 0.19 -1.89
C TRP A 73 14.51 -1.19 -1.27
N LYS A 74 15.59 -1.86 -1.66
CA LYS A 74 15.91 -3.20 -1.11
C LYS A 74 16.20 -3.13 0.37
N GLU A 75 16.88 -2.08 0.82
CA GLU A 75 17.14 -1.86 2.24
C GLU A 75 15.83 -1.61 3.01
N LEU A 76 14.98 -0.71 2.52
CA LEU A 76 13.70 -0.39 3.13
C LEU A 76 12.74 -1.60 3.16
N GLY A 77 12.70 -2.39 2.08
CA GLY A 77 11.96 -3.64 2.02
C GLY A 77 12.44 -4.67 3.06
N ARG A 78 13.76 -4.77 3.25
CA ARG A 78 14.36 -5.65 4.27
C ARG A 78 14.01 -5.22 5.69
N VAL A 79 13.90 -3.91 5.96
CA VAL A 79 13.46 -3.38 7.27
C VAL A 79 12.05 -3.87 7.61
N LEU A 80 11.12 -3.80 6.65
CA LEU A 80 9.76 -4.33 6.81
C LEU A 80 9.69 -5.87 6.77
N GLY A 81 10.62 -6.53 6.08
CA GLY A 81 10.58 -7.97 5.86
C GLY A 81 9.60 -8.39 4.76
N VAL A 82 9.30 -7.50 3.82
CA VAL A 82 8.35 -7.75 2.71
C VAL A 82 9.03 -7.72 1.36
N LEU A 83 8.41 -8.35 0.36
CA LEU A 83 8.87 -8.28 -1.02
C LEU A 83 8.65 -6.87 -1.58
N VAL A 84 9.66 -6.35 -2.26
CA VAL A 84 9.53 -5.12 -3.04
C VAL A 84 9.13 -5.50 -4.45
N VAL A 85 8.01 -4.96 -4.91
CA VAL A 85 7.46 -5.22 -6.25
C VAL A 85 7.34 -3.92 -7.03
N ASP A 86 7.43 -4.00 -8.36
CA ASP A 86 7.34 -2.82 -9.23
C ASP A 86 5.94 -2.18 -9.22
N LYS A 87 4.91 -3.00 -9.04
CA LYS A 87 3.51 -2.59 -8.96
C LYS A 87 2.68 -3.65 -8.26
N HIS A 88 1.64 -3.23 -7.55
CA HIS A 88 0.51 -4.11 -7.27
C HIS A 88 -0.35 -4.20 -8.54
N GLU A 89 -0.68 -5.41 -8.98
CA GLU A 89 -1.40 -5.56 -10.25
C GLU A 89 -2.84 -5.05 -10.17
N LYS A 90 -3.57 -5.40 -9.10
CA LYS A 90 -4.94 -4.95 -8.84
C LYS A 90 -5.23 -4.88 -7.34
N TYR A 91 -6.03 -3.89 -6.92
CA TYR A 91 -6.63 -3.79 -5.59
C TYR A 91 -8.13 -3.53 -5.77
N LEU A 92 -8.98 -4.35 -5.14
CA LEU A 92 -10.45 -4.32 -5.32
C LEU A 92 -10.92 -4.41 -6.78
N GLY A 93 -10.15 -5.11 -7.63
CA GLY A 93 -10.44 -5.24 -9.06
C GLY A 93 -10.10 -4.00 -9.90
N LEU A 94 -9.49 -2.97 -9.29
CA LEU A 94 -8.97 -1.79 -9.98
C LEU A 94 -7.44 -1.87 -10.11
N PRO A 95 -6.85 -1.38 -11.21
CA PRO A 95 -5.40 -1.24 -11.28
C PRO A 95 -4.91 -0.29 -10.20
N THR A 96 -3.87 -0.68 -9.46
CA THR A 96 -3.28 0.16 -8.40
C THR A 96 -2.53 1.37 -8.97
N VAL A 97 -2.14 1.32 -10.24
CA VAL A 97 -1.52 2.43 -10.97
C VAL A 97 -2.39 2.77 -12.19
N ILE A 98 -2.89 4.00 -12.24
CA ILE A 98 -3.70 4.52 -13.34
C ILE A 98 -2.88 5.56 -14.09
N GLY A 99 -2.73 5.37 -15.41
CA GLY A 99 -2.07 6.34 -16.30
C GLY A 99 -2.97 7.56 -16.59
N ARG A 100 -2.52 8.45 -17.48
CA ARG A 100 -3.29 9.66 -17.84
C ARG A 100 -4.65 9.37 -18.50
N SER A 101 -4.83 8.20 -19.09
CA SER A 101 -6.12 7.77 -19.64
C SER A 101 -6.88 6.92 -18.62
N THR A 102 -7.85 7.54 -17.97
CA THR A 102 -8.77 6.87 -17.05
C THR A 102 -9.85 6.07 -17.79
N GLY A 103 -10.23 6.49 -19.02
CA GLY A 103 -11.28 5.83 -19.81
C GLY A 103 -11.04 4.34 -20.03
N ALA A 104 -9.85 3.99 -20.51
CA ALA A 104 -9.47 2.59 -20.76
C ALA A 104 -9.41 1.73 -19.49
N VAL A 105 -9.13 2.34 -18.33
CA VAL A 105 -9.11 1.64 -17.04
C VAL A 105 -10.51 1.24 -16.60
N PHE A 106 -11.50 2.10 -16.83
CA PHE A 106 -12.89 1.83 -16.44
C PHE A 106 -13.66 0.98 -17.45
N ASP A 107 -13.18 0.83 -18.69
CA ASP A 107 -13.84 0.01 -19.72
C ASP A 107 -13.99 -1.46 -19.30
N HIS A 108 -13.00 -2.01 -18.58
CA HIS A 108 -13.12 -3.35 -18.00
C HIS A 108 -14.31 -3.46 -17.02
N ILE A 109 -14.59 -2.40 -16.25
CA ILE A 109 -15.72 -2.38 -15.32
C ILE A 109 -17.04 -2.35 -16.08
N LYS A 110 -17.13 -1.53 -17.14
CA LYS A 110 -18.32 -1.48 -18.02
C LYS A 110 -18.62 -2.84 -18.63
N ILE A 111 -17.60 -3.53 -19.16
CA ILE A 111 -17.75 -4.89 -19.73
C ILE A 111 -18.25 -5.89 -18.68
N ARG A 112 -17.72 -5.84 -17.45
CA ARG A 112 -18.20 -6.74 -16.38
C ARG A 112 -19.64 -6.48 -15.97
N ILE A 113 -20.08 -5.22 -15.94
CA ILE A 113 -21.48 -4.87 -15.65
C ILE A 113 -22.38 -5.38 -16.77
N TRP A 114 -21.99 -5.16 -18.03
CA TRP A 114 -22.75 -5.61 -19.19
C TRP A 114 -22.90 -7.12 -19.25
N ASN A 115 -21.84 -7.89 -18.97
CA ASN A 115 -21.90 -9.35 -18.95
C ASN A 115 -22.70 -9.95 -17.78
N LYS A 116 -23.15 -9.12 -16.83
CA LYS A 116 -24.03 -9.52 -15.73
C LYS A 116 -25.50 -9.11 -15.94
N MET A 117 -25.78 -8.40 -17.03
CA MET A 117 -27.14 -8.13 -17.54
C MET A 117 -27.51 -9.21 -18.55
#